data_AF-A0A6P6LDI1-F1
#
_entry.id   AF-A0A6P6LDI1-F1
#
_cell.length_a   1.000
_cell.length_b   1.000
_cell.length_c   1.000
_cell.angle_alpha   90.00
_cell.angle_beta   90.00
_cell.angle_gamma   90.00
#
_symmetry.space_group_name_H-M   'P 1'
#
loop_
_entity.id
_entity.type
_entity.pdbx_description
1 polymer ?
#
loop_
_entity_poly.entity_id
_entity_poly.type
_entity_poly.pdbx_seq_one_letter_code
_entity_poly.pdbx_strand_id
1 'polypeptide(L)'
;MVQRCVRAACCSRMRFMWFSLMFLTVLCVALQMMGVARQARSSKELKLVSEQLVRMPAEMHGPIKNRDRKNLWTVSAAIFEEPVDQQPFIQRKDKSENPHSEEERVQVLEDTRKKRSSTTKAAPPIEANKLWLDQDFPKKPQRPDFPKRIPKMKTPPPSDDKADKHAVKSLVDDTVMCQPKNHIVFLKTHKTASSTILNILYRYGESHNLTFALPAKMQSQLFYPIFFAAHFVEGVRSRSVKEFHILCNHMRFRSQEVRKVMPKDTFYFSILRNPVAMMESLFVYYKSIPAFRGVKSLEEFLIQGGRSYNASVPYNHYARNILTFDFGLDNTAPKSDTELDKRSAEVIAAVERDFPLILISEYFDESLVLLKHALCWSLDDVLSFRLNSRSERSRRPLRTETAERLKEWNSLDWRLYQHFNATFWKRIESTLGRVKLQQEVILLRAKRRKLEKTCLQEGGAVDPAQVQDSSLKPFQYGVAVIQGYNLRLGLNNDTRQLCQRLITPELQYTSALYTKQFPQLSAAAAAKKKIGVSRSTAVHRAVERNVETNVHTAMMNKTSHNNTNKVSMHEQLKQFS
;
A
#
# COMPACT_ATOMS: atom_id res chain seq x y z
N MET A 1 48.48 -48.27 61.45
CA MET A 1 48.95 -47.68 60.18
C MET A 1 48.38 -48.36 58.92
N VAL A 2 47.92 -49.61 58.98
CA VAL A 2 47.37 -50.36 57.83
C VAL A 2 45.97 -49.87 57.37
N GLN A 3 45.17 -49.27 58.24
CA GLN A 3 43.78 -48.85 57.93
C GLN A 3 43.65 -47.51 57.17
N ARG A 4 44.72 -46.68 57.15
CA ARG A 4 44.73 -45.39 56.42
C ARG A 4 45.17 -45.53 54.95
N CYS A 5 45.96 -46.55 54.61
CA CYS A 5 46.38 -46.80 53.22
C CYS A 5 45.26 -47.42 52.36
N VAL A 6 44.35 -48.20 52.94
CA VAL A 6 43.25 -48.85 52.19
C VAL A 6 42.17 -47.84 51.74
N ARG A 7 41.90 -46.79 52.53
CA ARG A 7 40.92 -45.74 52.16
C ARG A 7 41.41 -44.79 51.07
N ALA A 8 42.72 -44.51 50.99
CA ALA A 8 43.28 -43.65 49.96
C ALA A 8 43.33 -44.32 48.57
N ALA A 9 43.66 -45.63 48.53
CA ALA A 9 43.67 -46.40 47.29
C ALA A 9 42.26 -46.61 46.71
N CYS A 10 41.24 -46.78 47.57
CA CYS A 10 39.85 -46.99 47.15
C CYS A 10 39.19 -45.72 46.58
N CYS A 11 39.50 -44.53 47.13
CA CYS A 11 39.02 -43.25 46.60
C CYS A 11 39.66 -42.85 45.25
N SER A 12 40.93 -43.21 45.03
CA SER A 12 41.62 -42.99 43.75
C SER A 12 41.04 -43.87 42.64
N ARG A 13 40.80 -45.16 42.93
CA ARG A 13 40.17 -46.09 41.98
C ARG A 13 38.74 -45.69 41.61
N MET A 14 37.92 -45.23 42.56
CA MET A 14 36.58 -44.74 42.24
C MET A 14 36.62 -43.49 41.36
N ARG A 15 37.53 -42.55 41.61
CA ARG A 15 37.67 -41.36 40.75
C ARG A 15 38.08 -41.75 39.33
N PHE A 16 39.02 -42.69 39.19
CA PHE A 16 39.45 -43.18 37.88
C PHE A 16 38.33 -43.92 37.14
N MET A 17 37.53 -44.71 37.85
CA MET A 17 36.33 -45.34 37.29
C MET A 17 35.29 -44.30 36.84
N TRP A 18 35.09 -43.23 37.61
CA TRP A 18 34.14 -42.17 37.28
C TRP A 18 34.57 -41.39 36.02
N PHE A 19 35.85 -41.05 35.91
CA PHE A 19 36.40 -40.43 34.71
C PHE A 19 36.33 -41.36 33.49
N SER A 20 36.60 -42.65 33.68
CA SER A 20 36.48 -43.65 32.60
C SER A 20 35.04 -43.79 32.13
N LEU A 21 34.06 -43.78 33.04
CA LEU A 21 32.64 -43.85 32.72
C LEU A 21 32.17 -42.58 31.98
N MET A 22 32.62 -41.40 32.42
CA MET A 22 32.33 -40.14 31.71
C MET A 22 32.93 -40.11 30.31
N PHE A 23 34.14 -40.64 30.14
CA PHE A 23 34.76 -40.70 28.82
C PHE A 23 34.02 -41.67 27.90
N LEU A 24 33.60 -42.83 28.41
CA LEU A 24 32.82 -43.82 27.66
C LEU A 24 31.45 -43.28 27.23
N THR A 25 30.77 -42.49 28.07
CA THR A 25 29.47 -41.91 27.72
C THR A 25 29.61 -40.83 26.64
N VAL A 26 30.63 -39.96 26.73
CA VAL A 26 30.92 -38.97 25.69
C VAL A 26 31.29 -39.65 24.37
N LEU A 27 32.09 -40.72 24.42
CA LEU A 27 32.44 -41.52 23.24
C LEU A 27 31.21 -42.21 22.62
N CYS A 28 30.31 -42.77 23.45
CA CYS A 28 29.06 -43.37 22.97
C CYS A 28 28.16 -42.34 22.26
N VAL A 29 28.00 -41.15 22.83
CA VAL A 29 27.21 -40.08 22.21
C VAL A 29 27.85 -39.63 20.89
N ALA A 30 29.18 -39.49 20.84
CA ALA A 30 29.89 -39.16 19.61
C ALA A 30 29.71 -40.24 18.53
N LEU A 31 29.79 -41.53 18.90
CA LEU A 31 29.55 -42.65 17.99
C LEU A 31 28.09 -42.70 17.51
N GLN A 32 27.11 -42.42 18.37
CA GLN A 32 25.70 -42.31 17.98
C GLN A 32 25.47 -41.17 16.99
N MET A 33 26.06 -40.00 17.22
CA MET A 33 25.97 -38.86 16.30
C MET A 33 26.66 -39.14 14.96
N MET A 34 27.78 -39.86 14.96
CA MET A 34 28.43 -40.31 13.72
C MET A 34 27.62 -41.39 13.00
N GLY A 35 26.92 -42.26 13.73
CA GLY A 35 25.97 -43.24 13.18
C GLY A 35 24.80 -42.57 12.46
N VAL A 36 24.19 -41.56 13.09
CA VAL A 36 23.12 -40.74 12.49
C VAL A 36 23.62 -39.98 11.26
N ALA A 37 24.84 -39.42 11.31
CA ALA A 37 25.44 -38.74 10.17
C ALA A 37 25.81 -39.69 9.00
N ARG A 38 26.21 -40.94 9.29
CA ARG A 38 26.45 -41.98 8.27
C ARG A 38 25.15 -42.52 7.67
N GLN A 39 24.10 -42.68 8.48
CA GLN A 39 22.80 -43.16 8.03
C GLN A 39 22.06 -42.12 7.17
N ALA A 40 22.25 -40.83 7.46
CA ALA A 40 21.83 -39.73 6.58
C ALA A 40 22.57 -39.67 5.24
N ARG A 41 23.76 -40.28 5.14
CA ARG A 41 24.56 -40.36 3.89
C ARG A 41 24.30 -41.62 3.06
N SER A 42 23.59 -42.63 3.58
CA SER A 42 23.49 -43.96 2.97
C SER A 42 22.09 -44.36 2.48
N SER A 43 21.05 -43.53 2.59
CA SER A 43 19.73 -43.82 2.02
C SER A 43 19.74 -43.61 0.50
N LYS A 44 20.12 -44.68 -0.23
CA LYS A 44 20.21 -44.75 -1.69
C LYS A 44 18.87 -44.64 -2.44
N GLU A 45 17.74 -44.48 -1.75
CA GLU A 45 16.41 -44.31 -2.36
C GLU A 45 16.05 -42.83 -2.68
N LEU A 46 16.89 -41.86 -2.29
CA LEU A 46 16.66 -40.43 -2.57
C LEU A 46 17.48 -39.89 -3.77
N LYS A 47 17.98 -40.76 -4.65
CA LYS A 47 18.76 -40.37 -5.84
C LYS A 47 17.99 -40.40 -7.15
N LEU A 48 16.84 -41.08 -7.23
CA LEU A 48 16.04 -41.12 -8.45
C LEU A 48 15.10 -39.90 -8.59
N VAL A 49 14.80 -39.20 -7.50
CA VAL A 49 13.98 -37.97 -7.50
C VAL A 49 14.82 -36.70 -7.70
N SER A 50 16.15 -36.78 -7.56
CA SER A 50 17.03 -35.60 -7.70
C SER A 50 17.49 -35.30 -9.13
N GLU A 51 17.35 -36.23 -10.09
CA GLU A 51 17.82 -36.00 -11.47
C GLU A 51 16.81 -35.25 -12.36
N GLN A 52 15.55 -35.10 -11.95
CA GLN A 52 14.56 -34.29 -12.71
C GLN A 52 14.44 -32.83 -12.24
N LEU A 53 15.21 -32.41 -11.21
CA LEU A 53 15.02 -31.10 -10.56
C LEU A 53 16.22 -30.15 -10.65
N VAL A 54 17.23 -30.44 -11.47
CA VAL A 54 18.40 -29.56 -11.63
C VAL A 54 18.59 -29.12 -13.08
N ARG A 55 17.88 -28.04 -13.45
CA ARG A 55 18.40 -27.06 -14.41
C ARG A 55 17.95 -25.64 -14.04
N MET A 56 18.41 -25.17 -12.88
CA MET A 56 18.53 -23.74 -12.58
C MET A 56 19.80 -23.50 -11.75
N PRO A 57 20.62 -22.48 -12.05
CA PRO A 57 21.88 -22.24 -11.33
C PRO A 57 21.62 -21.56 -9.99
N ALA A 58 22.23 -22.08 -8.94
CA ALA A 58 22.31 -21.47 -7.63
C ALA A 58 23.65 -20.73 -7.47
N GLU A 59 23.59 -19.41 -7.36
CA GLU A 59 24.54 -18.64 -6.56
C GLU A 59 23.75 -17.62 -5.74
N MET A 60 23.40 -17.98 -4.51
CA MET A 60 23.24 -17.03 -3.41
C MET A 60 22.99 -17.80 -2.12
N HIS A 61 24.04 -18.07 -1.34
CA HIS A 61 23.99 -18.10 0.13
C HIS A 61 25.39 -17.78 0.66
N GLY A 62 25.72 -16.49 0.68
CA GLY A 62 26.75 -15.92 1.54
C GLY A 62 26.09 -15.06 2.63
N PRO A 63 26.76 -14.79 3.76
CA PRO A 63 26.17 -14.04 4.87
C PRO A 63 25.86 -12.61 4.42
N ILE A 64 24.59 -12.22 4.53
CA ILE A 64 24.11 -10.88 4.15
C ILE A 64 24.84 -9.83 4.99
N LYS A 65 25.67 -9.01 4.33
CA LYS A 65 26.37 -7.89 4.98
C LYS A 65 25.34 -6.86 5.49
N ASN A 66 25.64 -6.28 6.65
CA ASN A 66 24.81 -5.34 7.42
C ASN A 66 24.28 -4.11 6.63
N ARG A 67 24.82 -3.86 5.42
CA ARG A 67 24.43 -2.77 4.51
C ARG A 67 23.13 -3.06 3.75
N ASP A 68 22.82 -4.32 3.45
CA ASP A 68 21.59 -4.71 2.74
C ASP A 68 20.37 -4.75 3.66
N ARG A 69 20.59 -4.94 4.97
CA ARG A 69 19.54 -4.75 5.98
C ARG A 69 19.02 -3.31 5.92
N LYS A 70 19.90 -2.31 5.88
CA LYS A 70 19.52 -0.88 5.80
C LYS A 70 18.66 -0.54 4.57
N ASN A 71 18.84 -1.23 3.44
CA ASN A 71 18.06 -0.99 2.23
C ASN A 71 16.65 -1.61 2.26
N LEU A 72 16.46 -2.69 3.02
CA LEU A 72 15.13 -3.22 3.34
C LEU A 72 14.35 -2.27 4.26
N TRP A 73 15.08 -1.59 5.15
CA TRP A 73 14.53 -0.57 6.05
C TRP A 73 14.25 0.75 5.34
N THR A 74 15.03 1.24 4.37
CA THR A 74 14.82 2.60 3.81
C THR A 74 13.50 2.79 3.05
N VAL A 75 12.94 1.76 2.42
CA VAL A 75 11.60 1.87 1.80
C VAL A 75 10.47 1.77 2.83
N SER A 76 10.72 1.09 3.96
CA SER A 76 9.77 1.00 5.10
C SER A 76 9.98 2.11 6.16
N ALA A 77 11.11 2.82 6.14
CA ALA A 77 11.55 3.82 7.12
C ALA A 77 11.40 5.26 6.61
N ALA A 78 11.02 5.48 5.35
CA ALA A 78 10.50 6.77 4.90
C ALA A 78 9.13 7.13 5.55
N ILE A 79 8.70 6.39 6.57
CA ILE A 79 7.42 6.49 7.28
C ILE A 79 7.55 7.33 8.57
N PHE A 80 8.71 7.89 8.90
CA PHE A 80 8.82 8.83 10.02
C PHE A 80 9.84 9.96 9.78
N GLU A 81 9.50 10.91 8.93
CA GLU A 81 9.94 12.30 9.10
C GLU A 81 8.72 13.23 8.98
N GLU A 82 8.55 14.10 9.98
CA GLU A 82 7.68 15.28 9.87
C GLU A 82 8.31 16.31 8.92
N PRO A 83 7.52 17.20 8.30
CA PRO A 83 7.99 18.06 7.23
C PRO A 83 8.97 19.08 7.77
N VAL A 84 10.23 19.00 7.35
CA VAL A 84 11.16 20.13 7.43
C VAL A 84 10.83 21.08 6.29
N ASP A 85 10.64 22.36 6.62
CA ASP A 85 10.44 23.47 5.69
C ASP A 85 11.40 23.38 4.50
N GLN A 86 10.85 23.19 3.31
CA GLN A 86 11.62 23.29 2.07
C GLN A 86 11.55 24.73 1.57
N GLN A 87 12.55 25.52 1.94
CA GLN A 87 12.98 26.64 1.11
C GLN A 87 13.49 26.12 -0.25
N PRO A 88 13.13 26.77 -1.36
CA PRO A 88 13.43 26.27 -2.69
C PRO A 88 14.93 26.35 -3.01
N PHE A 89 15.47 25.23 -3.49
CA PHE A 89 16.86 25.12 -3.94
C PHE A 89 17.04 25.87 -5.26
N ILE A 90 17.81 26.96 -5.19
CA ILE A 90 18.26 27.80 -6.30
C ILE A 90 19.22 26.99 -7.18
N GLN A 91 18.93 26.91 -8.48
CA GLN A 91 19.89 26.44 -9.50
C GLN A 91 21.09 27.39 -9.52
N ARG A 92 22.29 26.86 -9.26
CA ARG A 92 23.56 27.52 -9.57
C ARG A 92 23.61 27.78 -11.08
N LYS A 93 23.62 29.07 -11.44
CA LYS A 93 24.05 29.57 -12.73
C LYS A 93 25.45 30.15 -12.54
N ASP A 94 26.37 29.78 -13.42
CA ASP A 94 27.77 30.20 -13.38
C ASP A 94 27.93 31.72 -13.34
N LYS A 95 28.95 32.16 -12.58
CA LYS A 95 29.36 33.55 -12.41
C LYS A 95 30.26 33.99 -13.57
N SER A 96 29.98 35.17 -14.13
CA SER A 96 31.00 36.15 -14.48
C SER A 96 30.49 37.56 -14.11
N GLU A 97 31.37 38.37 -13.53
CA GLU A 97 31.23 39.72 -12.94
C GLU A 97 30.69 40.77 -13.95
N ASN A 98 30.14 41.96 -13.62
CA ASN A 98 30.37 42.97 -12.57
C ASN A 98 29.13 43.94 -12.49
N PRO A 99 28.99 44.85 -11.49
CA PRO A 99 27.72 45.47 -11.07
C PRO A 99 27.51 46.91 -11.58
N HIS A 100 26.25 47.35 -11.73
CA HIS A 100 25.87 48.77 -11.55
C HIS A 100 24.35 48.96 -11.31
N SER A 101 24.07 49.79 -10.30
CA SER A 101 22.86 50.58 -9.98
C SER A 101 21.50 49.88 -9.82
N GLU A 102 21.17 49.58 -8.55
CA GLU A 102 19.79 49.62 -8.05
C GLU A 102 19.29 51.07 -8.06
N GLU A 103 18.48 51.45 -9.05
CA GLU A 103 17.50 52.56 -8.93
C GLU A 103 16.47 52.57 -10.07
N GLU A 104 16.63 51.78 -11.12
CA GLU A 104 15.73 51.82 -12.30
C GLU A 104 14.65 50.72 -12.34
N ARG A 105 14.40 50.01 -11.24
CA ARG A 105 13.43 48.87 -11.21
C ARG A 105 12.12 49.14 -10.49
N VAL A 106 11.92 50.35 -9.97
CA VAL A 106 10.68 50.72 -9.25
C VAL A 106 9.69 51.48 -10.15
N GLN A 107 10.09 51.98 -11.33
CA GLN A 107 9.19 52.73 -12.20
C GLN A 107 8.35 51.89 -13.19
N VAL A 108 8.66 50.61 -13.43
CA VAL A 108 8.02 49.81 -14.51
C VAL A 108 6.87 48.91 -14.01
N LEU A 109 6.72 48.72 -12.70
CA LEU A 109 5.66 47.87 -12.13
C LEU A 109 4.38 48.65 -11.74
N GLU A 110 4.44 49.97 -11.63
CA GLU A 110 3.27 50.82 -11.33
C GLU A 110 2.40 51.10 -12.57
N ASP A 111 2.99 51.20 -13.76
CA ASP A 111 2.28 51.59 -14.99
C ASP A 111 1.51 50.44 -15.66
N THR A 112 1.85 49.19 -15.35
CA THR A 112 1.11 48.02 -15.85
C THR A 112 -0.15 47.73 -15.02
N ARG A 113 -0.28 48.34 -13.83
CA ARG A 113 -1.42 48.13 -12.92
C ARG A 113 -2.59 49.09 -13.18
N LYS A 114 -2.38 50.21 -13.89
CA LYS A 114 -3.46 51.16 -14.25
C LYS A 114 -4.12 50.93 -15.60
N LYS A 115 -3.62 50.02 -16.45
CA LYS A 115 -4.14 49.82 -17.82
C LYS A 115 -5.01 48.58 -18.04
N ARG A 116 -5.47 47.90 -16.98
CA ARG A 116 -6.34 46.70 -17.09
C ARG A 116 -7.64 46.75 -16.29
N SER A 117 -8.07 47.95 -15.91
CA SER A 117 -9.38 48.22 -15.30
C SER A 117 -10.27 49.01 -16.25
N SER A 118 -10.80 48.34 -17.29
CA SER A 118 -12.11 48.65 -17.88
C SER A 118 -12.42 47.61 -18.95
N THR A 119 -13.71 47.28 -19.08
CA THR A 119 -14.32 46.27 -19.97
C THR A 119 -14.26 44.81 -19.51
N THR A 120 -15.22 44.42 -18.68
CA THR A 120 -15.73 43.05 -18.66
C THR A 120 -17.26 43.12 -18.67
N LYS A 121 -17.87 42.86 -19.84
CA LYS A 121 -19.28 42.48 -19.91
C LYS A 121 -19.38 41.04 -19.40
N ALA A 122 -20.26 40.83 -18.43
CA ALA A 122 -20.48 39.55 -17.76
C ALA A 122 -20.96 38.47 -18.74
N ALA A 123 -20.32 37.30 -18.69
CA ALA A 123 -20.84 36.06 -19.26
C ALA A 123 -21.67 35.32 -18.19
N PRO A 124 -22.77 34.65 -18.56
CA PRO A 124 -23.67 33.99 -17.60
C PRO A 124 -22.99 32.77 -16.92
N PRO A 125 -23.47 32.38 -15.73
CA PRO A 125 -22.83 31.34 -14.93
C PRO A 125 -22.94 29.98 -15.61
N ILE A 126 -21.79 29.31 -15.76
CA ILE A 126 -21.69 27.96 -16.30
C ILE A 126 -22.28 26.99 -15.27
N GLU A 127 -23.35 26.31 -15.68
CA GLU A 127 -24.02 25.24 -14.94
C GLU A 127 -23.02 24.11 -14.58
N ALA A 128 -22.90 23.79 -13.29
CA ALA A 128 -22.04 22.74 -12.74
C ALA A 128 -22.57 21.31 -12.99
N ASN A 129 -23.09 21.04 -14.20
CA ASN A 129 -23.80 19.81 -14.56
C ASN A 129 -23.04 18.91 -15.57
N LYS A 130 -21.71 18.99 -15.65
CA LYS A 130 -20.89 18.12 -16.53
C LYS A 130 -19.76 17.33 -15.88
N LEU A 131 -19.68 17.25 -14.54
CA LEU A 131 -18.57 16.50 -13.89
C LEU A 131 -18.79 14.97 -13.79
N TRP A 132 -19.92 14.45 -14.29
CA TRP A 132 -20.30 13.03 -14.09
C TRP A 132 -20.75 12.27 -15.35
N LEU A 133 -20.80 12.92 -16.51
CA LEU A 133 -21.07 12.30 -17.81
C LEU A 133 -20.17 12.91 -18.87
N ASP A 134 -19.03 12.25 -19.10
CA ASP A 134 -18.29 12.16 -20.38
C ASP A 134 -16.81 11.94 -20.05
N GLN A 135 -16.41 10.68 -20.05
CA GLN A 135 -15.02 10.31 -20.30
C GLN A 135 -15.05 9.40 -21.52
N ASP A 136 -14.67 9.98 -22.67
CA ASP A 136 -14.26 9.26 -23.86
C ASP A 136 -13.01 8.43 -23.52
N PHE A 137 -13.25 7.21 -23.08
CA PHE A 137 -12.28 6.13 -23.18
C PHE A 137 -12.46 5.48 -24.56
N PRO A 138 -11.40 4.91 -25.17
CA PRO A 138 -11.61 3.94 -26.25
C PRO A 138 -12.64 2.91 -25.78
N LYS A 139 -13.75 2.80 -26.51
CA LYS A 139 -15.00 2.05 -26.22
C LYS A 139 -14.94 1.26 -24.89
N LYS A 140 -15.65 1.72 -23.85
CA LYS A 140 -15.99 0.88 -22.67
C LYS A 140 -16.35 -0.52 -23.18
N PRO A 141 -15.85 -1.62 -22.58
CA PRO A 141 -16.36 -2.96 -22.88
C PRO A 141 -17.89 -2.87 -22.86
N GLN A 142 -18.52 -3.21 -23.99
CA GLN A 142 -19.94 -2.97 -24.18
C GLN A 142 -20.70 -3.58 -23.01
N ARG A 143 -21.41 -2.71 -22.27
CA ARG A 143 -22.50 -3.20 -21.42
C ARG A 143 -23.41 -4.00 -22.36
N PRO A 144 -23.86 -5.22 -22.01
CA PRO A 144 -24.78 -5.96 -22.85
C PRO A 144 -26.01 -5.07 -23.14
N ASP A 145 -26.44 -5.08 -24.41
CA ASP A 145 -27.36 -4.08 -24.98
C ASP A 145 -28.66 -3.93 -24.18
N PHE A 146 -29.15 -2.68 -24.06
CA PHE A 146 -30.27 -2.33 -23.19
C PHE A 146 -31.59 -2.16 -23.96
N PRO A 147 -32.74 -2.64 -23.46
CA PRO A 147 -34.02 -2.14 -23.92
C PRO A 147 -34.24 -0.69 -23.41
N LYS A 148 -34.31 0.26 -24.34
CA LYS A 148 -34.68 1.66 -24.09
C LYS A 148 -36.18 1.78 -23.81
N ARG A 149 -36.65 1.37 -22.64
CA ARG A 149 -37.98 1.78 -22.12
C ARG A 149 -38.09 1.44 -20.63
N ILE A 150 -38.00 2.47 -19.78
CA ILE A 150 -38.51 2.42 -18.42
C ILE A 150 -39.99 2.81 -18.50
N PRO A 151 -40.96 1.97 -18.08
CA PRO A 151 -42.35 2.39 -18.00
C PRO A 151 -42.49 3.54 -16.99
N LYS A 152 -43.15 4.64 -17.39
CA LYS A 152 -43.51 5.74 -16.47
C LYS A 152 -44.43 5.20 -15.39
N MET A 153 -43.96 5.20 -14.14
CA MET A 153 -44.77 4.85 -12.97
C MET A 153 -45.59 6.08 -12.56
N LYS A 154 -46.92 5.94 -12.48
CA LYS A 154 -47.83 6.97 -11.99
C LYS A 154 -47.63 7.15 -10.48
N THR A 155 -47.52 8.39 -10.02
CA THR A 155 -47.59 8.77 -8.60
C THR A 155 -48.95 8.37 -8.01
N PRO A 156 -49.02 7.76 -6.81
CA PRO A 156 -50.27 7.57 -6.11
C PRO A 156 -50.80 8.92 -5.60
N PRO A 157 -52.13 9.14 -5.56
CA PRO A 157 -52.70 10.33 -4.94
C PRO A 157 -52.54 10.29 -3.41
N PRO A 158 -52.53 11.45 -2.74
CA PRO A 158 -52.50 11.51 -1.28
C PRO A 158 -53.85 11.10 -0.71
N SER A 159 -53.87 10.20 0.27
CA SER A 159 -55.07 9.86 1.04
C SER A 159 -54.96 10.44 2.44
N ASP A 160 -55.89 11.33 2.77
CA ASP A 160 -56.14 11.86 4.11
C ASP A 160 -56.81 10.81 5.03
N ASP A 161 -56.43 10.91 6.31
CA ASP A 161 -57.14 10.59 7.55
C ASP A 161 -57.81 9.21 7.84
N LYS A 162 -57.32 8.65 8.98
CA LYS A 162 -57.99 8.01 10.12
C LYS A 162 -59.03 6.88 9.94
N ALA A 163 -58.84 5.90 10.84
CA ALA A 163 -59.71 4.79 11.23
C ALA A 163 -59.63 3.53 10.35
N ASP A 164 -58.88 2.53 10.80
CA ASP A 164 -59.55 1.36 11.37
C ASP A 164 -58.60 0.46 12.18
N LYS A 165 -59.08 0.04 13.34
CA LYS A 165 -58.44 -0.94 14.22
C LYS A 165 -58.98 -2.33 13.87
N HIS A 166 -58.07 -3.28 13.87
CA HIS A 166 -58.25 -4.74 13.92
C HIS A 166 -58.25 -5.53 12.60
N ALA A 167 -57.36 -6.54 12.64
CA ALA A 167 -57.37 -7.78 11.87
C ALA A 167 -56.91 -7.73 10.40
N VAL A 168 -55.60 -7.58 10.19
CA VAL A 168 -54.92 -8.40 9.18
C VAL A 168 -53.83 -9.20 9.87
N LYS A 169 -54.17 -10.47 10.09
CA LYS A 169 -53.34 -11.52 10.64
C LYS A 169 -52.12 -11.70 9.72
N SER A 170 -50.96 -11.34 10.24
CA SER A 170 -49.63 -11.92 9.96
C SER A 170 -49.60 -12.95 8.83
N LEU A 171 -49.27 -12.49 7.63
CA LEU A 171 -48.48 -13.28 6.67
C LEU A 171 -47.07 -12.69 6.74
N VAL A 172 -46.36 -13.07 7.81
CA VAL A 172 -44.90 -12.92 7.87
C VAL A 172 -44.38 -13.92 6.86
N ASP A 173 -44.16 -13.42 5.65
CA ASP A 173 -43.32 -14.07 4.66
C ASP A 173 -41.95 -14.34 5.31
N ASP A 174 -41.52 -15.60 5.28
CA ASP A 174 -40.22 -16.10 5.75
C ASP A 174 -39.08 -15.48 4.91
N THR A 175 -38.93 -14.17 5.04
CA THR A 175 -37.72 -13.47 4.67
C THR A 175 -36.65 -13.98 5.59
N VAL A 176 -35.84 -14.92 5.09
CA VAL A 176 -34.55 -15.26 5.71
C VAL A 176 -33.77 -13.96 5.79
N MET A 177 -33.84 -13.32 6.96
CA MET A 177 -33.12 -12.09 7.28
C MET A 177 -31.64 -12.45 7.29
N CYS A 178 -30.95 -12.14 6.20
CA CYS A 178 -29.55 -12.47 6.06
C CYS A 178 -28.72 -11.64 7.04
N GLN A 179 -27.84 -12.30 7.79
CA GLN A 179 -27.07 -11.66 8.85
C GLN A 179 -25.86 -10.92 8.26
N PRO A 180 -25.58 -9.67 8.70
CA PRO A 180 -24.39 -8.94 8.28
C PRO A 180 -23.11 -9.76 8.48
N LYS A 181 -22.30 -9.84 7.43
CA LYS A 181 -21.00 -10.53 7.49
C LYS A 181 -19.97 -9.64 8.17
N ASN A 182 -19.32 -10.16 9.22
CA ASN A 182 -18.25 -9.47 9.95
C ASN A 182 -16.86 -10.06 9.68
N HIS A 183 -16.79 -11.37 9.37
CA HIS A 183 -15.56 -12.04 8.98
C HIS A 183 -15.29 -11.84 7.50
N ILE A 184 -14.33 -10.99 7.17
CA ILE A 184 -14.09 -10.49 5.82
C ILE A 184 -12.60 -10.51 5.48
N VAL A 185 -12.28 -11.08 4.31
CA VAL A 185 -10.99 -10.90 3.65
C VAL A 185 -11.22 -10.11 2.38
N PHE A 186 -10.56 -8.97 2.30
CA PHE A 186 -10.45 -8.20 1.06
C PHE A 186 -9.02 -8.25 0.56
N LEU A 187 -8.79 -8.94 -0.55
CA LEU A 187 -7.49 -8.84 -1.23
C LEU A 187 -7.44 -7.52 -2.01
N LYS A 188 -6.73 -6.56 -1.44
CA LYS A 188 -6.49 -5.25 -2.04
C LYS A 188 -5.48 -5.35 -3.19
N THR A 189 -5.93 -5.22 -4.43
CA THR A 189 -5.08 -5.21 -5.64
C THR A 189 -4.61 -3.79 -6.02
N HIS A 190 -3.55 -3.69 -6.82
CA HIS A 190 -2.96 -2.40 -7.21
C HIS A 190 -3.78 -1.64 -8.26
N LYS A 191 -3.96 -0.33 -8.05
CA LYS A 191 -4.54 0.61 -9.05
C LYS A 191 -5.97 0.29 -9.51
N THR A 192 -6.73 -0.42 -8.69
CA THR A 192 -8.11 -0.88 -8.90
C THR A 192 -9.14 -0.15 -8.03
N ALA A 193 -8.88 1.11 -7.64
CA ALA A 193 -9.70 1.84 -6.65
C ALA A 193 -9.84 1.14 -5.28
N SER A 194 -8.95 0.20 -4.98
CA SER A 194 -8.97 -0.62 -3.78
C SER A 194 -8.74 0.15 -2.47
N SER A 195 -8.10 1.33 -2.49
CA SER A 195 -8.03 2.22 -1.32
C SER A 195 -9.40 2.75 -0.88
N THR A 196 -10.36 2.92 -1.81
CA THR A 196 -11.73 3.30 -1.43
C THR A 196 -12.47 2.14 -0.76
N ILE A 197 -12.34 0.92 -1.27
CA ILE A 197 -12.89 -0.28 -0.61
C ILE A 197 -12.28 -0.47 0.78
N LEU A 198 -10.96 -0.27 0.91
CA LEU A 198 -10.28 -0.33 2.20
C LEU A 198 -10.87 0.65 3.21
N ASN A 199 -11.13 1.92 2.81
CA ASN A 199 -11.75 2.91 3.68
C ASN A 199 -13.17 2.50 4.11
N ILE A 200 -13.96 1.91 3.21
CA ILE A 200 -15.28 1.34 3.55
C ILE A 200 -15.13 0.29 4.66
N LEU A 201 -14.21 -0.67 4.50
CA LEU A 201 -14.00 -1.74 5.47
C LEU A 201 -13.48 -1.23 6.82
N TYR A 202 -12.57 -0.25 6.80
CA TYR A 202 -12.08 0.41 8.02
C TYR A 202 -13.19 1.09 8.78
N ARG A 203 -14.05 1.84 8.09
CA ARG A 203 -15.18 2.53 8.72
C ARG A 203 -16.20 1.55 9.27
N TYR A 204 -16.56 0.53 8.49
CA TYR A 204 -17.49 -0.51 8.94
C TYR A 204 -16.95 -1.23 10.18
N GLY A 205 -15.70 -1.71 10.15
CA GLY A 205 -15.13 -2.40 11.30
C GLY A 205 -14.94 -1.49 12.51
N GLU A 206 -14.57 -0.22 12.31
CA GLU A 206 -14.47 0.73 13.42
C GLU A 206 -15.83 1.00 14.08
N SER A 207 -16.89 1.20 13.31
CA SER A 207 -18.24 1.50 13.84
C SER A 207 -18.89 0.30 14.52
N HIS A 208 -18.49 -0.91 14.16
CA HIS A 208 -18.99 -2.17 14.74
C HIS A 208 -18.02 -2.77 15.77
N ASN A 209 -16.97 -2.05 16.18
CA ASN A 209 -15.95 -2.52 17.12
C ASN A 209 -15.29 -3.86 16.73
N LEU A 210 -15.12 -4.09 15.42
CA LEU A 210 -14.49 -5.29 14.89
C LEU A 210 -12.97 -5.22 15.01
N THR A 211 -12.35 -6.40 15.19
CA THR A 211 -10.89 -6.53 15.31
C THR A 211 -10.25 -6.71 13.93
N PHE A 212 -9.25 -5.89 13.60
CA PHE A 212 -8.55 -5.93 12.32
C PHE A 212 -7.27 -6.77 12.40
N ALA A 213 -7.00 -7.54 11.34
CA ALA A 213 -5.72 -8.20 11.13
C ALA A 213 -4.70 -7.21 10.55
N LEU A 214 -4.20 -6.31 11.40
CA LEU A 214 -3.30 -5.22 11.01
C LEU A 214 -1.84 -5.71 10.89
N PRO A 215 -1.00 -5.04 10.08
CA PRO A 215 0.39 -5.43 9.94
C PRO A 215 1.19 -5.29 11.24
N ALA A 216 1.97 -6.32 11.56
CA ALA A 216 2.85 -6.37 12.72
C ALA A 216 3.86 -5.21 12.71
N LYS A 217 4.24 -4.74 13.90
CA LYS A 217 5.24 -3.67 14.07
C LYS A 217 4.87 -2.35 13.38
N MET A 218 3.59 -2.01 13.33
CA MET A 218 3.09 -0.76 12.73
C MET A 218 3.49 -0.57 11.27
N GLN A 219 3.66 -1.66 10.51
CA GLN A 219 3.89 -1.56 9.07
C GLN A 219 2.62 -1.09 8.36
N SER A 220 2.76 -0.48 7.19
CA SER A 220 1.61 -0.03 6.38
C SER A 220 0.99 -1.16 5.53
N GLN A 221 1.76 -2.22 5.30
CA GLN A 221 1.41 -3.36 4.45
C GLN A 221 1.81 -4.66 5.14
N LEU A 222 1.21 -5.77 4.72
CA LEU A 222 1.50 -7.11 5.24
C LEU A 222 2.75 -7.70 4.54
N PHE A 223 3.84 -6.94 4.59
CA PHE A 223 5.16 -7.28 4.04
C PHE A 223 5.15 -7.60 2.54
N TYR A 224 4.29 -6.95 1.75
CA TYR A 224 4.37 -7.03 0.29
C TYR A 224 5.78 -6.61 -0.21
N PRO A 225 6.39 -7.25 -1.23
CA PRO A 225 5.82 -8.22 -2.18
C PRO A 225 6.06 -9.71 -1.83
N ILE A 226 6.58 -10.02 -0.64
CA ILE A 226 6.72 -11.43 -0.24
C ILE A 226 5.33 -12.02 0.02
N PHE A 227 5.19 -13.31 -0.23
CA PHE A 227 3.95 -14.03 0.06
C PHE A 227 3.52 -13.81 1.51
N PHE A 228 2.24 -13.52 1.69
CA PHE A 228 1.63 -13.35 2.99
C PHE A 228 1.93 -14.56 3.89
N ALA A 229 2.27 -14.28 5.14
CA ALA A 229 2.42 -15.28 6.18
C ALA A 229 1.66 -14.81 7.42
N ALA A 230 1.05 -15.74 8.16
CA ALA A 230 0.18 -15.41 9.29
C ALA A 230 0.88 -14.54 10.35
N HIS A 231 2.18 -14.75 10.55
CA HIS A 231 2.99 -14.01 11.51
C HIS A 231 3.29 -12.55 11.12
N PHE A 232 2.83 -12.10 9.96
CA PHE A 232 2.84 -10.68 9.55
C PHE A 232 1.70 -9.88 10.16
N VAL A 233 0.73 -10.53 10.80
CA VAL A 233 -0.37 -9.88 11.50
C VAL A 233 0.00 -9.68 12.96
N GLU A 234 -0.20 -8.45 13.46
CA GLU A 234 0.05 -8.14 14.86
C GLU A 234 -0.88 -8.95 15.77
N GLY A 235 -0.34 -9.47 16.87
CA GLY A 235 -1.11 -10.31 17.80
C GLY A 235 -1.15 -11.80 17.48
N VAL A 236 -0.78 -12.24 16.26
CA VAL A 236 -0.73 -13.67 15.91
C VAL A 236 0.41 -14.38 16.64
N ARG A 237 1.64 -13.85 16.58
CA ARG A 237 2.81 -14.49 17.22
C ARG A 237 2.71 -14.50 18.75
N SER A 238 2.23 -13.40 19.33
CA SER A 238 2.03 -13.25 20.77
C SER A 238 0.78 -13.97 21.27
N ARG A 239 -0.11 -14.40 20.37
CA ARG A 239 -1.46 -14.90 20.68
C ARG A 239 -2.28 -13.91 21.52
N SER A 240 -2.00 -12.61 21.38
CA SER A 240 -2.70 -11.56 22.13
C SER A 240 -4.05 -11.20 21.53
N VAL A 241 -4.32 -11.63 20.30
CA VAL A 241 -5.63 -11.50 19.65
C VAL A 241 -6.18 -12.90 19.41
N LYS A 242 -7.41 -13.15 19.89
CA LYS A 242 -8.08 -14.45 19.78
C LYS A 242 -8.77 -14.64 18.44
N GLU A 243 -9.36 -13.57 17.91
CA GLU A 243 -10.17 -13.60 16.70
C GLU A 243 -9.99 -12.31 15.90
N PHE A 244 -9.85 -12.46 14.59
CA PHE A 244 -9.77 -11.36 13.64
C PHE A 244 -11.02 -11.36 12.77
N HIS A 245 -11.57 -10.18 12.56
CA HIS A 245 -12.78 -9.99 11.78
C HIS A 245 -12.47 -9.50 10.38
N ILE A 246 -11.55 -8.55 10.21
CA ILE A 246 -11.27 -7.96 8.89
C ILE A 246 -9.78 -8.02 8.57
N LEU A 247 -9.43 -8.65 7.44
CA LEU A 247 -8.10 -8.62 6.84
C LEU A 247 -8.18 -7.96 5.46
N CYS A 248 -7.66 -6.74 5.35
CA CYS A 248 -7.82 -5.93 4.14
C CYS A 248 -6.58 -5.12 3.72
N ASN A 249 -5.53 -5.08 4.55
CA ASN A 249 -4.27 -4.43 4.19
C ASN A 249 -3.58 -5.13 3.02
N HIS A 250 -2.75 -4.37 2.33
CA HIS A 250 -2.09 -4.81 1.11
C HIS A 250 -1.13 -5.99 1.37
N MET A 251 -1.23 -7.06 0.58
CA MET A 251 -0.46 -8.31 0.73
C MET A 251 -0.30 -9.02 -0.62
N ARG A 252 0.70 -9.90 -0.74
CA ARG A 252 0.71 -10.90 -1.81
C ARG A 252 0.00 -12.15 -1.31
N PHE A 253 -1.09 -12.53 -1.94
CA PHE A 253 -2.01 -13.53 -1.38
C PHE A 253 -1.37 -14.91 -1.20
N ARG A 254 -1.78 -15.61 -0.14
CA ARG A 254 -1.49 -17.03 0.09
C ARG A 254 -2.60 -17.64 0.93
N SER A 255 -3.55 -18.32 0.28
CA SER A 255 -4.78 -18.86 0.89
C SER A 255 -4.51 -19.65 2.18
N GLN A 256 -3.52 -20.56 2.16
CA GLN A 256 -3.17 -21.38 3.33
C GLN A 256 -2.73 -20.56 4.56
N GLU A 257 -2.08 -19.41 4.36
CA GLU A 257 -1.64 -18.55 5.45
C GLU A 257 -2.78 -17.65 5.96
N VAL A 258 -3.67 -17.20 5.07
CA VAL A 258 -4.85 -16.42 5.47
C VAL A 258 -5.80 -17.26 6.33
N ARG A 259 -5.99 -18.54 6.00
CA ARG A 259 -6.81 -19.48 6.77
C ARG A 259 -6.28 -19.77 8.19
N LYS A 260 -5.01 -19.42 8.49
CA LYS A 260 -4.45 -19.49 9.85
C LYS A 260 -4.81 -18.29 10.72
N VAL A 261 -5.26 -17.19 10.10
CA VAL A 261 -5.59 -15.92 10.77
C VAL A 261 -7.10 -15.75 10.88
N MET A 262 -7.82 -16.05 9.80
CA MET A 262 -9.24 -15.73 9.66
C MET A 262 -10.15 -16.93 9.98
N PRO A 263 -11.31 -16.71 10.64
CA PRO A 263 -12.32 -17.75 10.88
C PRO A 263 -12.81 -18.47 9.61
N LYS A 264 -13.36 -19.67 9.77
CA LYS A 264 -13.77 -20.53 8.62
C LYS A 264 -14.93 -19.96 7.79
N ASP A 265 -15.81 -19.17 8.41
CA ASP A 265 -16.97 -18.53 7.78
C ASP A 265 -16.64 -17.19 7.10
N THR A 266 -15.36 -16.82 7.03
CA THR A 266 -14.89 -15.58 6.41
C THR A 266 -15.32 -15.47 4.95
N PHE A 267 -15.88 -14.32 4.59
CA PHE A 267 -16.23 -13.97 3.22
C PHE A 267 -15.03 -13.32 2.50
N TYR A 268 -14.60 -13.90 1.37
CA TYR A 268 -13.46 -13.42 0.59
C TYR A 268 -13.94 -12.64 -0.63
N PHE A 269 -13.34 -11.49 -0.88
CA PHE A 269 -13.55 -10.78 -2.14
C PHE A 269 -12.33 -9.96 -2.55
N SER A 270 -12.32 -9.54 -3.81
CA SER A 270 -11.32 -8.64 -4.37
C SER A 270 -11.94 -7.73 -5.41
N ILE A 271 -11.13 -6.89 -6.05
CA ILE A 271 -11.55 -5.96 -7.11
C ILE A 271 -10.52 -5.99 -8.23
N LEU A 272 -10.98 -5.98 -9.47
CA LEU A 272 -10.15 -5.85 -10.67
C LEU A 272 -10.42 -4.54 -11.38
N ARG A 273 -9.54 -4.24 -12.33
CA ARG A 273 -9.67 -3.15 -13.29
C ARG A 273 -9.16 -3.64 -14.64
N ASN A 274 -9.63 -3.06 -15.72
CA ASN A 274 -9.10 -3.29 -17.05
C ASN A 274 -7.58 -3.04 -17.04
N PRO A 275 -6.75 -4.05 -17.38
CA PRO A 275 -5.30 -3.95 -17.25
C PRO A 275 -4.68 -2.91 -18.19
N VAL A 276 -5.33 -2.59 -19.31
CA VAL A 276 -4.88 -1.51 -20.20
C VAL A 276 -4.98 -0.16 -19.51
N ALA A 277 -6.15 0.18 -18.98
CA ALA A 277 -6.38 1.43 -18.26
C ALA A 277 -5.57 1.49 -16.95
N MET A 278 -5.35 0.33 -16.32
CA MET A 278 -4.56 0.20 -15.11
C MET A 278 -3.07 0.44 -15.36
N MET A 279 -2.52 -0.03 -16.48
CA MET A 279 -1.09 0.03 -16.77
C MET A 279 -0.58 1.46 -16.99
N GLU A 280 -1.39 2.36 -17.56
CA GLU A 280 -1.06 3.79 -17.59
C GLU A 280 -0.82 4.32 -16.17
N SER A 281 -1.62 3.88 -15.21
CA SER A 281 -1.49 4.28 -13.81
C SER A 281 -0.31 3.67 -13.10
N LEU A 282 -0.01 2.41 -13.37
CA LEU A 282 1.18 1.75 -12.85
C LEU A 282 2.44 2.41 -13.38
N PHE A 283 2.52 2.72 -14.68
CA PHE A 283 3.70 3.34 -15.29
C PHE A 283 4.02 4.71 -14.66
N VAL A 284 3.02 5.59 -14.55
CA VAL A 284 3.21 6.94 -13.99
C VAL A 284 3.56 6.87 -12.51
N TYR A 285 2.89 6.01 -11.75
CA TYR A 285 3.12 5.90 -10.31
C TYR A 285 4.47 5.23 -9.99
N TYR A 286 4.83 4.16 -10.68
CA TYR A 286 6.06 3.41 -10.46
C TYR A 286 7.18 3.80 -11.42
N LYS A 287 7.17 5.02 -11.97
CA LYS A 287 8.11 5.46 -13.02
C LYS A 287 9.60 5.25 -12.67
N SER A 288 9.94 5.25 -11.38
CA SER A 288 11.30 5.10 -10.85
C SER A 288 11.79 3.65 -10.71
N ILE A 289 10.94 2.63 -10.91
CA ILE A 289 11.37 1.23 -10.79
C ILE A 289 12.34 0.85 -11.93
N PRO A 290 13.19 -0.18 -11.76
CA PRO A 290 14.15 -0.57 -12.79
C PRO A 290 13.54 -0.80 -14.18
N ALA A 291 12.37 -1.42 -14.27
CA ALA A 291 11.66 -1.63 -15.54
C ALA A 291 11.29 -0.32 -16.26
N PHE A 292 10.94 0.75 -15.54
CA PHE A 292 10.43 1.97 -16.17
C PHE A 292 11.40 3.15 -16.15
N ARG A 293 12.41 3.16 -15.26
CA ARG A 293 13.25 4.36 -15.03
C ARG A 293 13.96 4.87 -16.28
N GLY A 294 14.37 3.97 -17.18
CA GLY A 294 15.16 4.31 -18.37
C GLY A 294 14.35 4.76 -19.58
N VAL A 295 13.04 4.51 -19.62
CA VAL A 295 12.18 4.86 -20.76
C VAL A 295 11.47 6.20 -20.54
N LYS A 296 11.14 6.94 -21.59
CA LYS A 296 10.44 8.24 -21.48
C LYS A 296 8.93 8.07 -21.39
N SER A 297 8.37 7.07 -22.07
CA SER A 297 6.93 6.83 -22.12
C SER A 297 6.56 5.35 -21.99
N LEU A 298 5.29 5.07 -21.70
CA LEU A 298 4.75 3.70 -21.70
C LEU A 298 4.76 3.10 -23.11
N GLU A 299 4.55 3.91 -24.14
CA GLU A 299 4.61 3.49 -25.54
C GLU A 299 6.03 3.03 -25.91
N GLU A 300 7.06 3.80 -25.53
CA GLU A 300 8.46 3.40 -25.74
C GLU A 300 8.80 2.07 -25.06
N PHE A 301 8.36 1.89 -23.81
CA PHE A 301 8.54 0.63 -23.08
C PHE A 301 7.99 -0.57 -23.85
N LEU A 302 6.79 -0.43 -24.44
CA LEU A 302 6.12 -1.51 -25.15
C LEU A 302 6.70 -1.76 -26.53
N ILE A 303 7.08 -0.71 -27.27
CA ILE A 303 7.76 -0.82 -28.58
C ILE A 303 9.08 -1.58 -28.43
N GLN A 304 9.80 -1.37 -27.32
CA GLN A 304 11.02 -2.10 -27.00
C GLN A 304 10.75 -3.52 -26.44
N GLY A 305 9.52 -4.02 -26.50
CA GLY A 305 9.14 -5.34 -26.00
C GLY A 305 9.32 -5.51 -24.49
N GLY A 306 9.29 -4.41 -23.74
CA GLY A 306 9.57 -4.40 -22.30
C GLY A 306 10.99 -4.86 -21.96
N ARG A 307 11.99 -4.62 -22.81
CA ARG A 307 13.39 -5.09 -22.64
C ARG A 307 14.02 -4.80 -21.27
N SER A 308 13.60 -3.72 -20.60
CA SER A 308 14.06 -3.36 -19.26
C SER A 308 13.39 -4.14 -18.12
N TYR A 309 12.32 -4.88 -18.40
CA TYR A 309 11.66 -5.75 -17.42
C TYR A 309 12.43 -7.05 -17.22
N ASN A 310 12.59 -7.42 -15.96
CA ASN A 310 13.13 -8.69 -15.52
C ASN A 310 12.42 -9.10 -14.22
N ALA A 311 11.79 -10.28 -14.20
CA ALA A 311 11.00 -10.78 -13.08
C ALA A 311 11.84 -11.02 -11.81
N SER A 312 13.13 -11.33 -11.95
CA SER A 312 14.04 -11.57 -10.82
C SER A 312 14.54 -10.28 -10.16
N VAL A 313 14.33 -9.12 -10.80
CA VAL A 313 14.76 -7.83 -10.24
C VAL A 313 13.68 -7.30 -9.29
N PRO A 314 14.05 -6.85 -8.07
CA PRO A 314 13.11 -6.27 -7.12
C PRO A 314 12.24 -5.16 -7.73
N TYR A 315 10.98 -5.09 -7.29
CA TYR A 315 9.95 -4.12 -7.73
C TYR A 315 9.46 -4.25 -9.18
N ASN A 316 10.11 -5.06 -10.03
CA ASN A 316 9.67 -5.19 -11.42
C ASN A 316 8.31 -5.89 -11.59
N HIS A 317 7.82 -6.62 -10.58
CA HIS A 317 6.49 -7.24 -10.62
C HIS A 317 5.35 -6.22 -10.88
N TYR A 318 5.52 -4.94 -10.53
CA TYR A 318 4.56 -3.88 -10.85
C TYR A 318 4.38 -3.63 -12.35
N ALA A 319 5.34 -4.05 -13.16
CA ALA A 319 5.35 -3.75 -14.58
C ALA A 319 4.63 -4.79 -15.44
N ARG A 320 4.23 -5.95 -14.91
CA ARG A 320 3.63 -7.01 -15.72
C ARG A 320 2.70 -7.91 -14.92
N ASN A 321 1.48 -8.12 -15.44
CA ASN A 321 0.48 -9.04 -14.87
C ASN A 321 0.34 -8.90 -13.34
N ILE A 322 0.23 -7.66 -12.86
CA ILE A 322 0.27 -7.36 -11.42
C ILE A 322 -0.93 -7.92 -10.67
N LEU A 323 -2.10 -8.06 -11.30
CA LEU A 323 -3.28 -8.65 -10.65
C LEU A 323 -2.98 -10.13 -10.35
N THR A 324 -2.49 -10.87 -11.34
CA THR A 324 -2.05 -12.26 -11.17
C THR A 324 -1.00 -12.38 -10.06
N PHE A 325 -0.05 -11.44 -9.99
CA PHE A 325 0.95 -11.40 -8.92
C PHE A 325 0.34 -11.14 -7.53
N ASP A 326 -0.57 -10.17 -7.41
CA ASP A 326 -1.28 -9.82 -6.17
C ASP A 326 -2.07 -11.03 -5.63
N PHE A 327 -2.69 -11.82 -6.50
CA PHE A 327 -3.35 -13.10 -6.17
C PHE A 327 -2.38 -14.21 -5.74
N GLY A 328 -1.07 -13.94 -5.69
CA GLY A 328 -0.08 -14.92 -5.26
C GLY A 328 0.27 -15.95 -6.33
N LEU A 329 -0.05 -15.67 -7.59
CA LEU A 329 0.22 -16.58 -8.69
C LEU A 329 1.48 -16.13 -9.42
N ASP A 330 1.99 -17.02 -10.28
CA ASP A 330 3.11 -16.71 -11.18
C ASP A 330 2.60 -15.83 -12.32
N ASN A 331 3.15 -14.63 -12.41
CA ASN A 331 2.73 -13.59 -13.35
C ASN A 331 3.50 -13.62 -14.68
N THR A 332 4.30 -14.67 -14.90
CA THR A 332 5.01 -14.91 -16.15
C THR A 332 4.05 -15.47 -17.20
N ALA A 333 3.82 -14.71 -18.26
CA ALA A 333 2.98 -15.16 -19.37
C ALA A 333 3.77 -16.09 -20.32
N PRO A 334 3.25 -17.29 -20.64
CA PRO A 334 3.80 -18.13 -21.71
C PRO A 334 3.79 -17.43 -23.06
N LYS A 335 4.67 -17.86 -23.98
CA LYS A 335 4.74 -17.31 -25.34
C LYS A 335 3.77 -17.99 -26.31
N SER A 336 3.50 -19.28 -26.12
CA SER A 336 2.54 -20.03 -26.93
C SER A 336 1.11 -19.70 -26.50
N ASP A 337 0.22 -19.45 -27.46
CA ASP A 337 -1.19 -19.17 -27.18
C ASP A 337 -1.87 -20.33 -26.44
N THR A 338 -1.58 -21.58 -26.81
CA THR A 338 -2.14 -22.76 -26.13
C THR A 338 -1.66 -22.89 -24.69
N GLU A 339 -0.39 -22.58 -24.42
CA GLU A 339 0.13 -22.57 -23.05
C GLU A 339 -0.43 -21.41 -22.23
N LEU A 340 -0.62 -20.25 -22.88
CA LEU A 340 -1.23 -19.08 -22.28
C LEU A 340 -2.70 -19.33 -21.94
N ASP A 341 -3.46 -20.00 -22.80
CA ASP A 341 -4.83 -20.45 -22.55
C ASP A 341 -4.88 -21.31 -21.29
N LYS A 342 -4.05 -22.37 -21.25
CA LYS A 342 -3.95 -23.29 -20.12
C LYS A 342 -3.59 -22.55 -18.83
N ARG A 343 -2.54 -21.73 -18.86
CA ARG A 343 -2.09 -20.98 -17.67
C ARG A 343 -3.15 -20.00 -17.19
N SER A 344 -3.88 -19.36 -18.12
CA SER A 344 -4.95 -18.43 -17.78
C SER A 344 -6.13 -19.16 -17.14
N ALA A 345 -6.50 -20.35 -17.63
CA ALA A 345 -7.52 -21.19 -17.00
C ALA A 345 -7.13 -21.62 -15.58
N GLU A 346 -5.87 -21.98 -15.34
CA GLU A 346 -5.34 -22.31 -14.01
C GLU A 346 -5.40 -21.10 -13.06
N VAL A 347 -5.01 -19.92 -13.55
CA VAL A 347 -5.07 -18.67 -12.79
C VAL A 347 -6.52 -18.32 -12.43
N ILE A 348 -7.43 -18.39 -13.39
CA ILE A 348 -8.87 -18.12 -13.19
C ILE A 348 -9.44 -19.10 -12.16
N ALA A 349 -9.23 -20.40 -12.32
CA ALA A 349 -9.73 -21.41 -11.40
C ALA A 349 -9.17 -21.23 -9.98
N ALA A 350 -7.91 -20.81 -9.84
CA ALA A 350 -7.32 -20.52 -8.54
C ALA A 350 -7.99 -19.31 -7.85
N VAL A 351 -8.31 -18.25 -8.61
CA VAL A 351 -9.02 -17.08 -8.08
C VAL A 351 -10.47 -17.42 -7.73
N GLU A 352 -11.20 -18.12 -8.60
CA GLU A 352 -12.61 -18.52 -8.33
C GLU A 352 -12.75 -19.39 -7.09
N ARG A 353 -11.80 -20.30 -6.85
CA ARG A 353 -11.79 -21.18 -5.68
C ARG A 353 -11.73 -20.40 -4.36
N ASP A 354 -10.91 -19.36 -4.30
CA ASP A 354 -10.65 -18.62 -3.05
C ASP A 354 -11.51 -17.35 -2.91
N PHE A 355 -11.98 -16.76 -4.01
CA PHE A 355 -12.70 -15.49 -4.03
C PHE A 355 -14.10 -15.65 -4.63
N PRO A 356 -15.14 -15.90 -3.81
CA PRO A 356 -16.51 -16.01 -4.30
C PRO A 356 -17.04 -14.72 -4.93
N LEU A 357 -16.42 -13.55 -4.70
CA LEU A 357 -16.81 -12.30 -5.33
C LEU A 357 -15.59 -11.51 -5.82
N ILE A 358 -15.62 -11.14 -7.09
CA ILE A 358 -14.68 -10.20 -7.72
C ILE A 358 -15.46 -8.99 -8.23
N LEU A 359 -15.11 -7.82 -7.72
CA LEU A 359 -15.68 -6.53 -8.12
C LEU A 359 -14.96 -5.97 -9.36
N ILE A 360 -15.59 -5.04 -10.08
CA ILE A 360 -15.03 -4.42 -11.29
C ILE A 360 -15.02 -2.90 -11.15
N SER A 361 -13.82 -2.30 -11.21
CA SER A 361 -13.60 -0.87 -10.99
C SER A 361 -14.35 0.03 -11.98
N GLU A 362 -14.52 -0.41 -13.22
CA GLU A 362 -15.26 0.29 -14.26
C GLU A 362 -16.76 0.44 -13.94
N TYR A 363 -17.28 -0.47 -13.12
CA TYR A 363 -18.66 -0.51 -12.64
C TYR A 363 -18.67 -0.36 -11.11
N PHE A 364 -17.96 0.65 -10.59
CA PHE A 364 -17.71 0.78 -9.15
C PHE A 364 -19.00 0.91 -8.33
N ASP A 365 -19.97 1.70 -8.78
CA ASP A 365 -21.23 1.85 -8.04
C ASP A 365 -22.06 0.57 -8.07
N GLU A 366 -22.13 -0.10 -9.23
CA GLU A 366 -22.76 -1.40 -9.38
C GLU A 366 -22.06 -2.46 -8.49
N SER A 367 -20.73 -2.40 -8.42
CA SER A 367 -19.90 -3.26 -7.57
C SER A 367 -20.16 -3.04 -6.09
N LEU A 368 -20.34 -1.79 -5.63
CA LEU A 368 -20.70 -1.50 -4.24
C LEU A 368 -22.10 -2.00 -3.89
N VAL A 369 -23.06 -1.87 -4.82
CA VAL A 369 -24.40 -2.44 -4.64
C VAL A 369 -24.33 -3.96 -4.53
N LEU A 370 -23.58 -4.62 -5.41
CA LEU A 370 -23.39 -6.08 -5.35
C LEU A 370 -22.68 -6.49 -4.06
N LEU A 371 -21.66 -5.75 -3.63
CA LEU A 371 -20.93 -6.00 -2.39
C LEU A 371 -21.85 -5.93 -1.17
N LYS A 372 -22.70 -4.89 -1.06
CA LYS A 372 -23.60 -4.79 0.10
C LYS A 372 -24.58 -5.95 0.17
N HIS A 373 -25.07 -6.46 -0.96
CA HIS A 373 -25.94 -7.64 -0.99
C HIS A 373 -25.18 -8.89 -0.56
N ALA A 374 -23.94 -9.05 -1.05
CA ALA A 374 -23.10 -10.19 -0.69
C ALA A 374 -22.70 -10.22 0.80
N LEU A 375 -22.57 -9.06 1.43
CA LEU A 375 -22.22 -8.92 2.85
C LEU A 375 -23.43 -8.74 3.78
N CYS A 376 -24.65 -8.65 3.25
CA CYS A 376 -25.85 -8.30 4.02
C CYS A 376 -25.71 -6.96 4.75
N TRP A 377 -25.14 -5.98 4.05
CA TRP A 377 -24.93 -4.61 4.53
C TRP A 377 -25.96 -3.65 3.97
N SER A 378 -26.12 -2.51 4.64
CA SER A 378 -26.93 -1.40 4.16
C SER A 378 -26.22 -0.61 3.06
N LEU A 379 -26.96 0.28 2.37
CA LEU A 379 -26.33 1.24 1.46
C LEU A 379 -25.41 2.21 2.19
N ASP A 380 -25.72 2.55 3.45
CA ASP A 380 -24.95 3.51 4.23
C ASP A 380 -23.58 2.95 4.65
N ASP A 381 -23.49 1.64 4.85
CA ASP A 381 -22.23 0.92 5.13
C ASP A 381 -21.22 0.99 3.97
N VAL A 382 -21.71 1.05 2.72
CA VAL A 382 -20.86 1.10 1.50
C VAL A 382 -20.71 2.50 0.92
N LEU A 383 -21.25 3.54 1.58
CA LEU A 383 -21.04 4.92 1.13
C LEU A 383 -19.57 5.30 1.22
N SER A 384 -19.06 5.91 0.15
CA SER A 384 -17.66 6.31 0.09
C SER A 384 -17.45 7.51 -0.82
N PHE A 385 -16.39 8.26 -0.55
CA PHE A 385 -15.78 9.15 -1.54
C PHE A 385 -14.65 8.43 -2.29
N ARG A 386 -14.31 8.94 -3.47
CA ARG A 386 -13.21 8.38 -4.25
C ARG A 386 -11.89 8.81 -3.60
N LEU A 387 -11.10 7.85 -3.12
CA LEU A 387 -9.82 8.13 -2.48
C LEU A 387 -8.67 7.71 -3.40
N ASN A 388 -7.50 8.30 -3.18
CA ASN A 388 -6.29 8.00 -3.94
C ASN A 388 -6.49 8.24 -5.46
N SER A 389 -7.32 9.22 -5.82
CA SER A 389 -7.56 9.59 -7.20
C SER A 389 -6.44 10.45 -7.75
N ARG A 390 -5.97 10.11 -8.94
CA ARG A 390 -5.02 10.93 -9.68
C ARG A 390 -5.70 12.10 -10.35
N SER A 391 -5.06 13.27 -10.30
CA SER A 391 -5.48 14.46 -11.07
C SER A 391 -5.49 14.16 -12.58
N GLU A 392 -6.49 14.69 -13.29
CA GLU A 392 -6.63 14.54 -14.75
C GLU A 392 -5.39 15.01 -15.51
N ARG A 393 -4.70 16.06 -15.03
CA ARG A 393 -3.46 16.56 -15.66
C ARG A 393 -2.33 15.52 -15.72
N SER A 394 -2.37 14.54 -14.83
CA SER A 394 -1.38 13.47 -14.78
C SER A 394 -1.78 12.26 -15.63
N ARG A 395 -2.98 12.22 -16.20
CA ARG A 395 -3.47 11.11 -17.02
C ARG A 395 -3.18 11.35 -18.49
N ARG A 396 -2.77 10.30 -19.18
CA ARG A 396 -2.55 10.33 -20.62
C ARG A 396 -3.51 9.35 -21.31
N PRO A 397 -4.33 9.79 -22.28
CA PRO A 397 -5.12 8.86 -23.07
C PRO A 397 -4.18 7.95 -23.86
N LEU A 398 -4.52 6.67 -23.94
CA LEU A 398 -3.75 5.68 -24.67
C LEU A 398 -4.22 5.60 -26.12
N ARG A 399 -3.27 5.52 -27.05
CA ARG A 399 -3.56 5.22 -28.46
C ARG A 399 -4.05 3.78 -28.58
N THR A 400 -4.88 3.50 -29.59
CA THR A 400 -5.42 2.16 -29.84
C THR A 400 -4.32 1.11 -30.01
N GLU A 401 -3.25 1.41 -30.76
CA GLU A 401 -2.12 0.48 -30.94
C GLU A 401 -1.41 0.18 -29.61
N THR A 402 -1.16 1.19 -28.79
CA THR A 402 -0.59 1.01 -27.45
C THR A 402 -1.50 0.16 -26.57
N ALA A 403 -2.82 0.32 -26.69
CA ALA A 403 -3.79 -0.47 -25.95
C ALA A 403 -3.75 -1.96 -26.32
N GLU A 404 -3.59 -2.32 -27.61
CA GLU A 404 -3.44 -3.72 -28.02
C GLU A 404 -2.13 -4.33 -27.52
N ARG A 405 -0.99 -3.62 -27.66
CA ARG A 405 0.29 -4.06 -27.09
C ARG A 405 0.23 -4.27 -25.58
N LEU A 406 -0.59 -3.48 -24.88
CA LEU A 406 -0.80 -3.63 -23.44
C LEU A 406 -1.59 -4.89 -23.07
N LYS A 407 -2.55 -5.31 -23.91
CA LYS A 407 -3.26 -6.58 -23.71
C LYS A 407 -2.30 -7.75 -23.88
N GLU A 408 -1.43 -7.71 -24.90
CA GLU A 408 -0.40 -8.74 -25.11
C GLU A 408 0.62 -8.78 -23.96
N TRP A 409 1.12 -7.61 -23.55
CA TRP A 409 2.10 -7.51 -22.47
C TRP A 409 1.57 -8.04 -21.13
N ASN A 410 0.29 -7.73 -20.83
CA ASN A 410 -0.43 -8.17 -19.65
C ASN A 410 -1.45 -9.27 -19.96
N SER A 411 -1.08 -10.25 -20.78
CA SER A 411 -2.03 -11.23 -21.33
C SER A 411 -2.75 -12.10 -20.29
N LEU A 412 -2.09 -12.45 -19.18
CA LEU A 412 -2.73 -13.17 -18.08
C LEU A 412 -3.80 -12.31 -17.41
N ASP A 413 -3.45 -11.07 -17.05
CA ASP A 413 -4.40 -10.14 -16.43
C ASP A 413 -5.53 -9.75 -17.39
N TRP A 414 -5.27 -9.71 -18.71
CA TRP A 414 -6.29 -9.45 -19.73
C TRP A 414 -7.34 -10.56 -19.76
N ARG A 415 -6.91 -11.82 -19.83
CA ARG A 415 -7.81 -12.99 -19.81
C ARG A 415 -8.55 -13.11 -18.47
N LEU A 416 -7.86 -12.86 -17.36
CA LEU A 416 -8.44 -12.80 -16.03
C LEU A 416 -9.56 -11.75 -15.94
N TYR A 417 -9.31 -10.53 -16.43
CA TYR A 417 -10.28 -9.45 -16.45
C TYR A 417 -11.49 -9.77 -17.34
N GLN A 418 -11.27 -10.34 -18.53
CA GLN A 418 -12.36 -10.74 -19.43
C GLN A 418 -13.31 -11.73 -18.76
N HIS A 419 -12.76 -12.76 -18.13
CA HIS A 419 -13.53 -13.75 -17.38
C HIS A 419 -14.37 -13.10 -16.27
N PHE A 420 -13.70 -12.38 -15.35
CA PHE A 420 -14.40 -11.84 -14.19
C PHE A 420 -15.36 -10.69 -14.51
N ASN A 421 -15.12 -9.95 -15.60
CA ASN A 421 -16.09 -8.99 -16.12
C ASN A 421 -17.37 -9.71 -16.61
N ALA A 422 -17.23 -10.81 -17.35
CA ALA A 422 -18.37 -11.59 -17.82
C ALA A 422 -19.14 -12.22 -16.64
N THR A 423 -18.44 -12.84 -15.69
CA THR A 423 -19.08 -13.48 -14.52
C THR A 423 -19.71 -12.46 -13.57
N PHE A 424 -19.17 -11.24 -13.48
CA PHE A 424 -19.76 -10.14 -12.70
C PHE A 424 -21.19 -9.84 -13.15
N TRP A 425 -21.41 -9.68 -14.45
CA TRP A 425 -22.75 -9.42 -15.00
C TRP A 425 -23.66 -10.64 -14.90
N LYS A 426 -23.15 -11.85 -15.15
CA LYS A 426 -23.90 -13.09 -14.94
C LYS A 426 -24.39 -13.22 -13.50
N ARG A 427 -23.55 -12.87 -12.52
CA ARG A 427 -23.92 -12.88 -11.11
C ARG A 427 -25.04 -11.88 -10.82
N ILE A 428 -24.90 -10.63 -11.26
CA ILE A 428 -25.92 -9.59 -11.11
C ILE A 428 -27.27 -10.08 -11.64
N GLU A 429 -27.29 -10.68 -12.83
CA GLU A 429 -28.50 -11.21 -13.44
C GLU A 429 -29.14 -12.31 -12.59
N SER A 430 -28.33 -13.24 -12.07
CA SER A 430 -28.81 -14.37 -11.28
C SER A 430 -29.25 -14.03 -9.85
N THR A 431 -28.63 -13.03 -9.20
CA THR A 431 -28.84 -12.79 -7.75
C THR A 431 -29.63 -11.54 -7.42
N LEU A 432 -29.64 -10.53 -8.30
CA LEU A 432 -30.20 -9.21 -7.99
C LEU A 432 -31.17 -8.71 -9.07
N GLY A 433 -30.86 -8.97 -10.33
CA GLY A 433 -31.54 -8.41 -11.48
C GLY A 433 -31.10 -6.98 -11.79
N ARG A 434 -31.07 -6.65 -13.09
CA ARG A 434 -30.58 -5.35 -13.59
C ARG A 434 -31.43 -4.16 -13.14
N VAL A 435 -32.75 -4.34 -13.02
CA VAL A 435 -33.67 -3.26 -12.62
C VAL A 435 -33.41 -2.82 -11.18
N LYS A 436 -33.36 -3.78 -10.25
CA LYS A 436 -33.09 -3.51 -8.82
C LYS A 436 -31.69 -2.95 -8.61
N LEU A 437 -30.68 -3.48 -9.31
CA LEU A 437 -29.33 -2.91 -9.32
C LEU A 437 -29.35 -1.41 -9.67
N GLN A 438 -30.01 -1.05 -10.77
CA GLN A 438 -30.02 0.34 -11.24
C GLN A 438 -30.75 1.28 -10.27
N GLN A 439 -31.85 0.83 -9.66
CA GLN A 439 -32.55 1.58 -8.62
C GLN A 439 -31.63 1.87 -7.42
N GLU A 440 -30.95 0.85 -6.91
CA GLU A 440 -30.06 1.00 -5.76
C GLU A 440 -28.79 1.82 -6.09
N VAL A 441 -28.28 1.74 -7.32
CA VAL A 441 -27.18 2.62 -7.79
C VAL A 441 -27.61 4.08 -7.80
N ILE A 442 -28.84 4.39 -8.23
CA ILE A 442 -29.38 5.76 -8.21
C ILE A 442 -29.47 6.25 -6.76
N LEU A 443 -29.97 5.43 -5.84
CA LEU A 443 -30.06 5.74 -4.42
C LEU A 443 -28.67 5.96 -3.80
N LEU A 444 -27.70 5.08 -4.10
CA LEU A 444 -26.31 5.19 -3.65
C LEU A 444 -25.71 6.53 -4.08
N ARG A 445 -25.86 6.90 -5.35
CA ARG A 445 -25.37 8.18 -5.90
C ARG A 445 -26.06 9.38 -5.27
N ALA A 446 -27.36 9.30 -5.01
CA ALA A 446 -28.10 10.38 -4.34
C ALA A 446 -27.59 10.60 -2.91
N LYS A 447 -27.44 9.51 -2.13
CA LYS A 447 -26.88 9.54 -0.77
C LYS A 447 -25.45 10.08 -0.75
N ARG A 448 -24.58 9.62 -1.67
CA ARG A 448 -23.20 10.14 -1.81
C ARG A 448 -23.18 11.64 -2.08
N ARG A 449 -23.98 12.14 -3.03
CA ARG A 449 -24.07 13.59 -3.33
C ARG A 449 -24.54 14.41 -2.12
N LYS A 450 -25.51 13.90 -1.34
CA LYS A 450 -25.93 14.54 -0.10
C LYS A 450 -24.77 14.64 0.89
N LEU A 451 -24.03 13.55 1.06
CA LEU A 451 -22.88 13.47 1.96
C LEU A 451 -21.72 14.38 1.50
N GLU A 452 -21.45 14.48 0.20
CA GLU A 452 -20.47 15.40 -0.37
C GLU A 452 -20.80 16.86 -0.03
N LYS A 453 -22.07 17.28 -0.21
CA LYS A 453 -22.54 18.64 0.15
C LYS A 453 -22.46 18.93 1.65
N THR A 454 -22.65 17.91 2.49
CA THR A 454 -22.50 18.04 3.93
C THR A 454 -21.03 18.15 4.33
N CYS A 455 -20.18 17.30 3.78
CA CYS A 455 -18.82 17.09 4.29
C CYS A 455 -17.75 17.98 3.64
N LEU A 456 -17.81 18.17 2.33
CA LEU A 456 -16.69 18.69 1.55
C LEU A 456 -16.83 20.18 1.33
N GLN A 457 -15.70 20.89 1.35
CA GLN A 457 -15.63 22.25 0.84
C GLN A 457 -15.94 22.26 -0.66
N GLU A 458 -16.57 23.35 -1.15
CA GLU A 458 -16.89 23.51 -2.56
C GLU A 458 -15.63 23.38 -3.45
N GLY A 459 -15.81 22.84 -4.66
CA GLY A 459 -14.72 22.57 -5.61
C GLY A 459 -14.22 21.12 -5.63
N GLY A 460 -14.62 20.28 -4.68
CA GLY A 460 -14.37 18.83 -4.71
C GLY A 460 -12.92 18.44 -4.36
N ALA A 461 -12.35 17.49 -5.10
CA ALA A 461 -11.00 16.99 -4.84
C ALA A 461 -9.94 18.02 -5.27
N VAL A 462 -9.00 18.32 -4.36
CA VAL A 462 -7.97 19.36 -4.53
C VAL A 462 -6.57 18.77 -4.71
N ASP A 463 -5.65 19.59 -5.20
CA ASP A 463 -4.23 19.25 -5.23
C ASP A 463 -3.71 18.97 -3.81
N PRO A 464 -2.80 18.00 -3.60
CA PRO A 464 -2.24 17.72 -2.27
C PRO A 464 -1.63 18.95 -1.58
N ALA A 465 -1.07 19.91 -2.33
CA ALA A 465 -0.56 21.16 -1.77
C ALA A 465 -1.66 22.08 -1.21
N GLN A 466 -2.90 21.92 -1.69
CA GLN A 466 -4.08 22.70 -1.28
C GLN A 466 -4.91 22.01 -0.18
N VAL A 467 -4.49 20.83 0.27
CA VAL A 467 -5.10 20.17 1.42
C VAL A 467 -4.68 20.91 2.69
N GLN A 468 -5.65 21.51 3.36
CA GLN A 468 -5.45 22.39 4.52
C GLN A 468 -5.05 21.60 5.77
N ASP A 469 -5.72 20.48 6.03
CA ASP A 469 -5.42 19.60 7.15
C ASP A 469 -4.28 18.64 6.79
N SER A 470 -3.12 18.81 7.44
CA SER A 470 -1.94 17.98 7.18
C SER A 470 -2.18 16.50 7.47
N SER A 471 -3.07 16.15 8.40
CA SER A 471 -3.43 14.76 8.72
C SER A 471 -4.22 14.09 7.60
N LEU A 472 -4.78 14.87 6.68
CA LEU A 472 -5.56 14.40 5.53
C LEU A 472 -4.78 14.45 4.21
N LYS A 473 -3.50 14.83 4.24
CA LYS A 473 -2.66 14.85 3.04
C LYS A 473 -2.44 13.43 2.51
N PRO A 474 -2.82 13.15 1.25
CA PRO A 474 -2.61 11.84 0.65
C PRO A 474 -1.12 11.61 0.39
N PHE A 475 -0.67 10.37 0.57
CA PHE A 475 0.70 9.96 0.24
C PHE A 475 0.98 10.16 -1.26
N GLN A 476 2.08 10.85 -1.56
CA GLN A 476 2.55 11.07 -2.93
C GLN A 476 3.66 10.09 -3.28
N TYR A 477 3.65 9.59 -4.52
CA TYR A 477 4.68 8.68 -5.00
C TYR A 477 4.85 8.76 -6.51
N GLY A 478 6.09 8.65 -6.97
CA GLY A 478 6.46 8.81 -8.37
C GLY A 478 6.09 10.19 -8.89
N VAL A 479 5.62 10.24 -10.13
CA VAL A 479 5.20 11.49 -10.80
C VAL A 479 3.68 11.67 -10.79
N ALA A 480 2.95 10.79 -10.11
CA ALA A 480 1.50 10.87 -10.00
C ALA A 480 1.10 11.90 -8.94
N VAL A 481 0.14 12.77 -9.29
CA VAL A 481 -0.44 13.73 -8.35
C VAL A 481 -1.71 13.12 -7.77
N ILE A 482 -1.64 12.69 -6.52
CA ILE A 482 -2.78 12.11 -5.79
C ILE A 482 -3.55 13.22 -5.08
N GLN A 483 -4.81 13.40 -5.44
CA GLN A 483 -5.69 14.43 -4.91
C GLN A 483 -6.21 14.09 -3.51
N GLY A 484 -6.50 15.14 -2.74
CA GLY A 484 -7.12 15.07 -1.41
C GLY A 484 -8.42 15.88 -1.35
N TYR A 485 -8.94 16.07 -0.13
CA TYR A 485 -10.17 16.80 0.11
C TYR A 485 -10.02 17.77 1.28
N ASN A 486 -10.75 18.88 1.23
CA ASN A 486 -10.92 19.78 2.37
C ASN A 486 -12.33 19.60 2.93
N LEU A 487 -12.45 19.57 4.26
CA LEU A 487 -13.73 19.55 4.95
C LEU A 487 -14.37 20.93 4.96
N ARG A 488 -15.70 20.97 4.92
CA ARG A 488 -16.47 22.19 5.12
C ARG A 488 -16.20 22.78 6.51
N LEU A 489 -16.16 24.11 6.61
CA LEU A 489 -16.02 24.81 7.88
C LEU A 489 -17.34 24.80 8.66
N GLY A 490 -17.28 24.89 9.99
CA GLY A 490 -18.47 24.98 10.86
C GLY A 490 -19.26 23.68 11.06
N LEU A 491 -18.67 22.52 10.74
CA LEU A 491 -19.28 21.22 11.06
C LEU A 491 -19.28 20.99 12.58
N ASN A 492 -20.41 20.53 13.13
CA ASN A 492 -20.44 20.02 14.50
C ASN A 492 -19.51 18.80 14.64
N ASN A 493 -19.14 18.46 15.88
CA ASN A 493 -18.13 17.44 16.17
C ASN A 493 -18.46 16.08 15.55
N ASP A 494 -19.69 15.60 15.66
CA ASP A 494 -20.10 14.28 15.16
C ASP A 494 -20.04 14.22 13.62
N THR A 495 -20.56 15.26 12.97
CA THR A 495 -20.53 15.38 11.51
C THR A 495 -19.09 15.50 11.02
N ARG A 496 -18.25 16.29 11.71
CA ARG A 496 -16.83 16.43 11.38
C ARG A 496 -16.12 15.09 11.46
N GLN A 497 -16.33 14.30 12.52
CA GLN A 497 -15.72 12.98 12.66
C GLN A 497 -16.18 12.02 11.55
N LEU A 498 -17.48 11.97 11.26
CA LEU A 498 -18.03 11.18 10.14
C LEU A 498 -17.34 11.55 8.82
N CYS A 499 -17.31 12.84 8.50
CA CYS A 499 -16.72 13.36 7.27
C CYS A 499 -15.21 13.14 7.19
N GLN A 500 -14.49 13.27 8.31
CA GLN A 500 -13.06 13.03 8.38
C GLN A 500 -12.73 11.55 8.09
N ARG A 501 -13.46 10.60 8.69
CA ARG A 501 -13.31 9.17 8.40
C ARG A 501 -13.50 8.84 6.91
N LEU A 502 -14.44 9.50 6.23
CA LEU A 502 -14.70 9.32 4.79
C LEU A 502 -13.53 9.72 3.89
N ILE A 503 -12.67 10.66 4.34
CA ILE A 503 -11.54 11.18 3.55
C ILE A 503 -10.17 10.84 4.10
N THR A 504 -10.08 10.17 5.26
CA THR A 504 -8.81 9.82 5.89
C THR A 504 -8.04 8.87 4.97
N PRO A 505 -6.81 9.22 4.52
CA PRO A 505 -6.04 8.36 3.65
C PRO A 505 -5.55 7.10 4.38
N GLU A 506 -5.25 6.07 3.59
CA GLU A 506 -4.98 4.71 4.07
C GLU A 506 -3.92 4.61 5.16
N LEU A 507 -2.78 5.30 5.01
CA LEU A 507 -1.68 5.20 5.97
C LEU A 507 -2.09 5.75 7.34
N GLN A 508 -2.77 6.90 7.34
CA GLN A 508 -3.25 7.57 8.55
C GLN A 508 -4.34 6.74 9.22
N TYR A 509 -5.30 6.22 8.45
CA TYR A 509 -6.36 5.38 9.01
C TYR A 509 -5.80 4.07 9.59
N THR A 510 -4.87 3.41 8.88
CA THR A 510 -4.22 2.18 9.38
C THR A 510 -3.49 2.45 10.70
N SER A 511 -2.77 3.57 10.80
CA SER A 511 -2.09 3.99 12.03
C SER A 511 -3.06 4.26 13.19
N ALA A 512 -4.19 4.92 12.90
CA ALA A 512 -5.25 5.18 13.88
C ALA A 512 -5.88 3.89 14.39
N LEU A 513 -6.22 2.95 13.50
CA LEU A 513 -6.74 1.62 13.88
C LEU A 513 -5.73 0.82 14.70
N TYR A 514 -4.45 0.85 14.31
CA TYR A 514 -3.40 0.17 15.05
C TYR A 514 -3.28 0.73 16.47
N THR A 515 -3.31 2.06 16.62
CA THR A 515 -3.23 2.71 17.93
C THR A 515 -4.45 2.41 18.79
N LYS A 516 -5.65 2.37 18.20
CA LYS A 516 -6.88 1.99 18.88
C LYS A 516 -6.82 0.53 19.37
N GLN A 517 -6.34 -0.38 18.54
CA GLN A 517 -6.35 -1.82 18.84
C GLN A 517 -5.17 -2.27 19.73
N PHE A 518 -4.02 -1.60 19.64
CA PHE A 518 -2.79 -1.98 20.36
C PHE A 518 -2.15 -0.78 21.09
N PRO A 519 -2.87 -0.13 22.03
CA PRO A 519 -2.43 1.13 22.65
C PRO A 519 -1.08 1.01 23.36
N GLN A 520 -0.82 -0.11 24.04
CA GLN A 520 0.45 -0.35 24.75
C GLN A 520 1.64 -0.48 23.79
N LEU A 521 1.45 -1.14 22.65
CA LEU A 521 2.49 -1.28 21.63
C LEU A 521 2.78 0.08 20.96
N SER A 522 1.74 0.85 20.66
CA SER A 522 1.88 2.22 20.12
C SER A 522 2.59 3.15 21.10
N ALA A 523 2.23 3.12 22.39
CA ALA A 523 2.88 3.92 23.43
C ALA A 523 4.37 3.56 23.56
N ALA A 524 4.69 2.26 23.59
CA ALA A 524 6.07 1.79 23.66
C ALA A 524 6.89 2.19 22.41
N ALA A 525 6.30 2.13 21.22
CA ALA A 525 6.95 2.58 19.99
C ALA A 525 7.22 4.09 20.00
N ALA A 526 6.27 4.90 20.44
CA ALA A 526 6.42 6.35 20.58
C ALA A 526 7.53 6.70 21.59
N ALA A 527 7.58 6.01 22.74
CA ALA A 527 8.64 6.20 23.73
C ALA A 527 10.03 5.87 23.17
N LYS A 528 10.18 4.75 22.46
CA LYS A 528 11.45 4.39 21.79
C LYS A 528 11.89 5.43 20.77
N LYS A 529 10.95 6.00 20.00
CA LYS A 529 11.24 7.07 19.04
C LYS A 529 11.76 8.33 19.75
N LYS A 530 11.12 8.76 20.84
CA LYS A 530 11.57 9.90 21.65
C LYS A 530 12.98 9.70 22.21
N ILE A 531 13.30 8.50 22.71
CA ILE A 531 14.64 8.16 23.22
C ILE A 531 15.67 8.15 22.07
N GLY A 532 15.32 7.61 20.90
CA GLY A 532 16.18 7.60 19.71
C GLY A 532 16.52 9.01 19.21
N VAL A 533 15.51 9.89 19.14
CA VAL A 533 15.69 11.31 18.78
C VAL A 533 16.58 12.00 19.81
N SER A 534 16.29 11.87 21.11
CA SER A 534 17.10 12.46 22.19
C SER A 534 18.56 12.01 22.16
N ARG A 535 18.84 10.72 21.89
CA ARG A 535 20.21 10.22 21.69
C ARG A 535 20.89 10.83 20.47
N SER A 536 20.18 10.97 19.35
CA SER A 536 20.72 11.63 18.15
C SER A 536 21.06 13.10 18.41
N THR A 537 20.20 13.83 19.11
CA THR A 537 20.44 15.24 19.47
C THR A 537 21.61 15.37 20.46
N ALA A 538 21.73 14.44 21.42
CA ALA A 538 22.85 14.42 22.36
C ALA A 538 24.19 14.13 21.67
N VAL A 539 24.21 13.22 20.70
CA VAL A 539 25.39 12.94 19.86
C VAL A 539 25.76 14.16 19.02
N HIS A 540 24.80 14.82 18.38
CA HIS A 540 25.06 16.06 17.64
C HIS A 540 25.64 17.17 18.53
N ARG A 541 25.05 17.42 19.72
CA ARG A 541 25.61 18.40 20.68
C ARG A 541 26.98 18.02 21.23
N ALA A 542 27.30 16.73 21.33
CA ALA A 542 28.62 16.29 21.77
C ALA A 542 29.67 16.51 20.67
N VAL A 543 29.30 16.31 19.41
CA VAL A 543 30.15 16.62 18.25
C VAL A 543 30.39 18.13 18.14
N GLU A 544 29.34 18.96 18.27
CA GLU A 544 29.48 20.43 18.26
C GLU A 544 30.38 20.93 19.39
N ARG A 545 30.20 20.44 20.62
CA ARG A 545 31.08 20.81 21.74
C ARG A 545 32.54 20.42 21.52
N ASN A 546 32.81 19.27 20.92
CA ASN A 546 34.17 18.84 20.58
C ASN A 546 34.79 19.70 19.47
N VAL A 547 33.99 20.19 18.52
CA VAL A 547 34.46 21.13 17.50
C VAL A 547 34.77 22.49 18.13
N GLU A 548 33.91 23.01 19.01
CA GLU A 548 34.14 24.27 19.72
C GLU A 548 35.38 24.21 20.64
N THR A 549 35.58 23.11 21.37
CA THR A 549 36.80 22.93 22.19
C THR A 549 38.06 22.89 21.34
N ASN A 550 38.04 22.15 20.22
CA ASN A 550 39.19 22.09 19.31
C ASN A 550 39.51 23.45 18.66
N VAL A 551 38.49 24.25 18.34
CA VAL A 551 38.68 25.62 17.82
C VAL A 551 39.24 26.54 18.90
N HIS A 552 38.77 26.45 20.15
CA HIS A 552 39.31 27.22 21.27
C HIS A 552 40.76 26.85 21.60
N THR A 553 41.12 25.56 21.59
CA THR A 553 42.50 25.09 21.79
C THR A 553 43.41 25.55 20.65
N ALA A 554 42.93 25.54 19.41
CA ALA A 554 43.68 26.05 18.26
C ALA A 554 43.89 27.57 18.30
N MET A 555 42.91 28.33 18.81
CA MET A 555 43.04 29.79 18.99
C MET A 555 44.01 30.15 20.12
N MET A 556 44.00 29.42 21.25
CA MET A 556 44.96 29.64 22.34
C MET A 556 46.41 29.27 21.95
N ASN A 557 46.60 28.22 21.14
CA ASN A 557 47.93 27.89 20.62
C ASN A 557 48.45 28.94 19.62
N LYS A 558 47.57 29.60 18.84
CA LYS A 558 47.96 30.72 17.97
C LYS A 558 48.31 32.00 18.72
N THR A 559 47.74 32.24 19.90
CA THR A 559 48.10 33.40 20.72
C THR A 559 49.45 33.21 21.43
N SER A 560 49.84 31.97 21.73
CA SER A 560 51.17 31.67 22.30
C SER A 560 52.31 31.77 21.28
N HIS A 561 52.07 31.49 19.99
CA HIS A 561 53.10 31.56 18.93
C HIS A 561 53.35 32.96 18.35
N ASN A 562 52.52 33.96 18.66
CA ASN A 562 52.71 35.33 18.14
C ASN A 562 53.57 36.23 19.05
N ASN A 563 54.00 35.75 20.22
CA ASN A 563 54.88 36.50 21.13
C ASN A 563 56.36 36.07 21.10
N THR A 564 56.74 35.12 20.23
CA THR A 564 58.14 34.63 20.12
C THR A 564 58.79 34.88 18.75
N ASN A 565 58.11 35.53 17.80
CA ASN A 565 58.65 35.83 16.46
C ASN A 565 58.98 37.33 16.23
N LYS A 566 59.32 38.05 17.30
CA LYS A 566 60.24 39.19 17.23
C LYS A 566 61.48 38.77 18.00
N VAL A 567 62.66 38.88 17.38
CA VAL A 567 63.97 38.36 17.83
C VAL A 567 64.29 36.95 17.32
N SER A 568 64.59 36.85 16.02
CA SER A 568 65.73 36.09 15.46
C SER A 568 65.68 36.22 13.94
N MET A 569 66.35 37.23 13.38
CA MET A 569 67.66 37.12 12.74
C MET A 569 67.59 36.31 11.42
N HIS A 570 67.54 36.96 10.26
CA HIS A 570 68.72 37.53 9.58
C HIS A 570 69.74 36.44 9.21
N GLU A 571 69.35 35.49 8.35
CA GLU A 571 70.29 34.77 7.47
C GLU A 571 69.53 33.99 6.40
N GLN A 572 70.12 33.91 5.21
CA GLN A 572 69.70 33.12 4.04
C GLN A 572 68.63 33.73 3.11
N LEU A 573 68.97 34.90 2.56
CA LEU A 573 68.68 35.24 1.16
C LEU A 573 69.84 34.72 0.29
N LYS A 574 69.57 33.72 -0.57
CA LYS A 574 70.13 33.49 -1.92
C LYS A 574 70.10 32.00 -2.29
N GLN A 575 69.09 31.58 -3.07
CA GLN A 575 69.26 30.83 -4.32
C GLN A 575 67.89 30.54 -4.98
N PHE A 576 67.72 31.11 -6.18
CA PHE A 576 66.81 30.75 -7.28
C PHE A 576 65.28 30.71 -7.02
N SER A 577 64.58 31.80 -7.37
CA SER A 577 64.00 32.02 -8.72
C SER A 577 63.73 33.50 -8.95
#